data_AF-L5NB81-F1
#
_entry.id   AF-L5NB81-F1
#
_cell.length_a   1.000
_cell.length_b   1.000
_cell.length_c   1.000
_cell.angle_alpha   90.00
_cell.angle_beta   90.00
_cell.angle_gamma   90.00
#
_symmetry.space_group_name_H-M   'P 1'
#
loop_
_entity.id
_entity.type
_entity.pdbx_description
1 polymer ?
#
loop_
_entity_poly.entity_id
_entity_poly.type
_entity_poly.pdbx_seq_one_letter_code
_entity_poly.pdbx_strand_id
1 'polypeptide(L)'
;MKKSYSIKRLIQMYDEMLRVPHKREIARELRQEEDLFLLLIYSDMLGIPNPAFYYTLELYPHIVEKFHDWHLRMGMEKSPLEGIRCC
;
A
#
# COMPACT_ATOMS: atom_id res chain seq x y z
N MET A 1 -9.89 -12.45 -44.51
CA MET A 1 -10.81 -11.95 -43.46
C MET A 1 -10.30 -10.59 -42.97
N LYS A 2 -10.76 -9.47 -43.56
CA LYS A 2 -10.26 -8.13 -43.24
C LYS A 2 -10.80 -7.71 -41.87
N LYS A 3 -9.98 -7.75 -40.82
CA LYS A 3 -10.31 -7.23 -39.49
C LYS A 3 -10.36 -5.70 -39.60
N SER A 4 -11.55 -5.15 -39.89
CA SER A 4 -11.77 -3.72 -39.76
C SER A 4 -11.69 -3.39 -38.27
N TYR A 5 -10.57 -2.83 -37.83
CA TYR A 5 -10.47 -2.29 -36.48
C TYR A 5 -11.35 -1.05 -36.44
N SER A 6 -12.47 -1.15 -35.73
CA SER A 6 -13.32 0.02 -35.44
C SER A 6 -12.44 1.12 -34.86
N ILE A 7 -12.53 2.34 -35.38
CA ILE A 7 -11.77 3.52 -34.93
C ILE A 7 -11.78 3.66 -33.40
N LYS A 8 -12.89 3.28 -32.74
CA LYS A 8 -13.02 3.23 -31.28
C LYS A 8 -11.96 2.35 -30.60
N ARG A 9 -11.63 1.20 -31.19
CA ARG A 9 -10.65 0.24 -30.65
C ARG A 9 -9.22 0.76 -30.80
N LEU A 10 -8.93 1.51 -31.87
CA LEU A 10 -7.66 2.18 -32.08
C LEU A 10 -7.44 3.29 -31.05
N ILE A 11 -8.47 4.09 -30.79
CA ILE A 11 -8.45 5.14 -29.75
C ILE A 11 -8.27 4.54 -28.36
N GLN A 12 -9.00 3.47 -28.02
CA GLN A 12 -8.85 2.77 -26.73
C GLN A 12 -7.43 2.22 -26.54
N MET A 13 -6.86 1.59 -27.56
CA MET A 13 -5.50 1.05 -27.49
C MET A 13 -4.45 2.16 -27.30
N TYR A 14 -4.63 3.31 -27.96
CA TYR A 14 -3.76 4.47 -27.81
C TYR A 14 -3.84 5.09 -26.41
N ASP A 15 -5.05 5.29 -25.88
CA ASP A 15 -5.27 5.77 -24.50
C ASP A 15 -4.68 4.79 -23.48
N GLU A 16 -4.85 3.49 -23.71
CA GLU A 16 -4.28 2.47 -22.83
C GLU A 16 -2.74 2.50 -22.85
N MET A 17 -2.11 2.67 -24.01
CA MET A 17 -0.66 2.84 -24.13
C MET A 17 -0.13 4.09 -23.41
N LEU A 18 -0.84 5.22 -23.49
CA LEU A 18 -0.47 6.43 -22.75
C LEU A 18 -0.55 6.23 -21.24
N ARG A 19 -1.49 5.42 -20.75
CA ARG A 19 -1.68 5.16 -19.31
C ARG A 19 -0.66 4.18 -18.72
N VAL A 20 -0.04 3.31 -19.53
CA VAL A 20 0.90 2.26 -19.05
C VAL A 20 2.01 2.79 -18.13
N PRO A 21 2.81 3.82 -18.52
CA PRO A 21 3.87 4.33 -17.66
C PRO A 21 3.34 4.89 -16.34
N HIS A 22 2.20 5.58 -16.37
CA HIS A 22 1.59 6.18 -15.18
C HIS A 22 1.05 5.14 -14.18
N LYS A 23 0.59 3.98 -14.64
CA LYS A 23 0.06 2.92 -13.73
C LYS A 23 1.10 2.45 -12.71
N ARG A 24 2.38 2.36 -13.10
CA ARG A 24 3.45 1.93 -12.18
C ARG A 24 3.75 2.99 -11.13
N GLU A 25 3.80 4.25 -11.55
CA GLU A 25 4.03 5.38 -10.65
C GLU A 25 2.91 5.52 -9.63
N ILE A 26 1.66 5.50 -10.10
CA ILE A 26 0.47 5.54 -9.23
C ILE A 26 0.50 4.39 -8.23
N ALA A 27 0.82 3.17 -8.67
CA ALA A 27 0.90 2.03 -7.77
C ALA A 27 2.04 2.18 -6.74
N ARG A 28 3.12 2.88 -7.08
CA ARG A 28 4.23 3.18 -6.16
C ARG A 28 3.79 4.21 -5.11
N GLU A 29 3.15 5.29 -5.54
CA GLU A 29 2.62 6.34 -4.64
C GLU A 29 1.59 5.77 -3.67
N LEU A 30 0.60 5.01 -4.16
CA LEU A 30 -0.40 4.35 -3.32
C LEU A 30 0.24 3.46 -2.25
N ARG A 31 1.27 2.69 -2.61
CA ARG A 31 2.01 1.88 -1.63
C ARG A 31 2.75 2.74 -0.60
N GLN A 32 3.34 3.86 -1.01
CA GLN A 32 4.02 4.77 -0.08
C GLN A 32 3.04 5.42 0.89
N GLU A 33 1.84 5.78 0.43
CA GLU A 33 0.77 6.28 1.29
C GLU A 33 0.30 5.22 2.29
N GLU A 34 0.13 3.96 1.85
CA GLU A 34 -0.21 2.85 2.74
C GLU A 34 0.90 2.59 3.79
N ASP A 35 2.16 2.60 3.39
CA ASP A 35 3.29 2.38 4.30
C ASP A 35 3.41 3.52 5.34
N LEU A 36 3.13 4.77 4.94
CA LEU A 36 3.07 5.93 5.84
C LEU A 36 1.90 5.84 6.82
N PHE A 37 0.72 5.40 6.34
CA PHE A 37 -0.44 5.19 7.20
C PHE A 37 -0.17 4.13 8.27
N LEU A 38 0.42 3.00 7.87
CA LEU A 38 0.79 1.93 8.80
C LEU A 38 1.87 2.39 9.79
N LEU A 39 2.84 3.19 9.34
CA LEU A 39 3.83 3.82 10.23
C LEU A 39 3.15 4.70 11.30
N LEU A 40 2.17 5.51 10.92
CA LEU A 40 1.45 6.36 11.87
C LEU A 40 0.68 5.53 12.90
N ILE A 41 0.03 4.44 12.48
CA ILE A 41 -0.70 3.58 13.41
C ILE A 41 0.25 2.87 14.37
N TYR A 42 1.32 2.26 13.84
CA TYR A 42 2.30 1.52 14.64
C TYR A 42 3.39 2.40 15.28
N SER A 43 3.28 3.73 15.15
CA SER A 43 4.25 4.68 15.72
C SER A 43 4.42 4.53 17.23
N ASP A 44 3.33 4.24 17.94
CA ASP A 44 3.34 4.02 19.39
C ASP A 44 4.24 2.84 19.79
N MET A 45 4.19 1.75 19.01
CA MET A 45 5.05 0.57 19.19
C MET A 45 6.51 0.82 18.83
N LEU A 46 6.78 1.83 18.00
CA LEU A 46 8.14 2.31 17.71
C LEU A 46 8.64 3.31 18.77
N GLY A 47 7.84 3.59 19.81
CA GLY A 47 8.15 4.57 20.86
C GLY A 47 7.90 6.02 20.44
N ILE A 48 7.21 6.24 19.31
CA ILE A 48 6.80 7.57 18.85
C ILE A 48 5.36 7.80 19.30
N PRO A 49 5.10 8.77 20.20
CA PRO A 49 3.76 8.95 20.74
C PRO A 49 2.76 9.39 19.66
N ASN A 50 1.68 8.62 19.48
CA ASN A 50 0.60 8.96 18.55
C ASN A 50 -0.54 9.68 19.29
N PRO A 51 -0.83 10.97 18.98
CA PRO A 51 -1.91 11.71 19.65
C PRO A 51 -3.31 11.14 19.38
N ALA A 52 -3.47 10.37 18.31
CA ALA A 52 -4.72 9.72 17.91
C ALA A 52 -4.75 8.22 18.23
N PHE A 53 -3.80 7.70 19.02
CA PHE A 53 -3.65 6.28 19.32
C PHE A 53 -4.98 5.62 19.72
N TYR A 54 -5.71 6.25 20.65
CA TYR A 54 -6.97 5.74 21.18
C TYR A 54 -8.01 5.44 20.09
N TYR A 55 -8.10 6.30 19.07
CA TYR A 55 -9.02 6.12 17.95
C TYR A 55 -8.53 5.09 16.95
N THR A 56 -7.22 4.96 16.80
CA THR A 56 -6.64 4.01 15.84
C THR A 56 -6.73 2.57 16.32
N LEU A 57 -6.94 2.31 17.62
CA LEU A 57 -7.05 0.94 18.17
C LEU A 57 -8.12 0.09 17.48
N GLU A 58 -9.25 0.69 17.10
CA GLU A 58 -10.33 -0.01 16.41
C GLU A 58 -9.93 -0.52 15.02
N LEU A 59 -8.91 0.10 14.41
CA LEU A 59 -8.41 -0.27 13.09
C LEU A 59 -7.44 -1.47 13.15
N TYR A 60 -6.85 -1.76 14.32
CA TYR A 60 -5.79 -2.77 14.48
C TYR A 60 -6.19 -4.14 13.92
N PRO A 61 -7.38 -4.69 14.20
CA PRO A 61 -7.80 -5.99 13.67
C PRO A 61 -7.80 -6.05 12.13
N HIS A 62 -8.02 -4.93 11.45
CA HIS A 62 -8.09 -4.88 10.00
C HIS A 62 -6.73 -4.72 9.33
N ILE A 63 -5.75 -4.15 10.03
CA ILE A 63 -4.41 -3.87 9.50
C ILE A 63 -3.36 -4.88 9.97
N VAL A 64 -3.65 -5.69 11.00
CA VAL A 64 -2.71 -6.66 11.55
C VAL A 64 -2.28 -7.70 10.50
N GLU A 65 -3.18 -8.08 9.60
CA GLU A 65 -2.90 -9.01 8.50
C GLU A 65 -1.84 -8.45 7.53
N LYS A 66 -1.84 -7.13 7.32
CA LYS A 66 -0.90 -6.43 6.43
C LYS A 66 0.44 -6.11 7.10
N PHE A 67 0.55 -6.32 8.42
CA PHE A 67 1.71 -5.93 9.19
C PHE A 67 2.98 -6.67 8.75
N HIS A 68 2.88 -7.98 8.49
CA HIS A 68 4.01 -8.81 8.09
C HIS A 68 4.72 -8.25 6.85
N ASP A 69 3.94 -7.98 5.79
CA ASP A 69 4.49 -7.47 4.55
C ASP A 69 5.03 -6.05 4.71
N TRP A 70 4.41 -5.24 5.57
CA TRP A 70 4.85 -3.87 5.84
C TRP A 70 6.19 -3.82 6.58
N HIS A 71 6.36 -4.56 7.68
CA HIS A 71 7.62 -4.48 8.46
C HIS A 71 8.81 -5.01 7.64
N LEU A 72 8.58 -6.02 6.80
CA LEU A 72 9.57 -6.51 5.84
C LEU A 72 9.94 -5.44 4.81
N ARG A 73 8.96 -4.71 4.25
CA ARG A 73 9.22 -3.59 3.33
C ARG A 73 9.97 -2.44 4.00
N MET A 74 9.69 -2.19 5.28
CA MET A 74 10.41 -1.21 6.09
C MET A 74 11.85 -1.65 6.43
N GLY A 75 12.23 -2.88 6.11
CA GLY A 75 13.57 -3.41 6.36
C GLY A 75 13.84 -3.70 7.85
N MET A 76 12.78 -3.95 8.63
CA MET A 76 12.91 -4.27 10.04
C MET A 76 13.30 -5.75 10.21
N GLU A 77 14.40 -6.02 10.93
CA GLU A 77 14.82 -7.41 11.19
C GLU A 77 13.88 -8.16 12.15
N LYS A 78 13.22 -7.43 13.05
CA LYS A 78 12.29 -7.95 14.05
C LYS A 78 11.02 -7.12 14.09
N SER A 79 9.90 -7.79 14.36
CA SER A 79 8.62 -7.11 14.52
C SER A 79 8.65 -6.19 15.75
N PRO A 80 8.24 -4.91 15.63
CA PRO A 80 8.02 -4.03 16.78
C PRO A 80 6.85 -4.43 17.69
N LEU A 81 6.04 -5.44 17.32
CA LEU A 81 4.95 -5.93 18.16
C LEU A 81 5.49 -6.67 19.39
N GLU A 82 5.25 -6.11 20.57
CA GLU A 82 5.46 -6.83 21.82
C GLU A 82 4.30 -7.82 22.06
N GLY A 83 4.63 -9.11 22.21
CA GLY A 83 3.65 -10.17 22.54
C GLY A 83 3.11 -10.97 21.35
N ILE A 84 3.17 -10.45 20.13
CA ILE A 84 2.83 -11.20 18.90
C ILE A 84 4.10 -11.36 18.07
N ARG A 85 4.58 -12.60 17.95
CA ARG A 85 5.69 -12.91 17.05
C ARG A 85 5.19 -12.89 15.62
N CYS A 86 5.53 -11.82 14.90
CA CYS A 86 5.44 -11.80 13.46
C CYS A 86 6.83 -12.23 12.94
N CYS A 87 6.90 -13.45 12.40
CA CYS A 87 8.09 -14.31 12.18
C CYS A 87 8.47 -15.20 13.35
#